data_AF-B8RIL2-F1
#
_entry.id   AF-B8RIL2-F1
#
_cell.length_a   1.000
_cell.length_b   1.000
_cell.length_c   1.000
_cell.angle_alpha   90.00
_cell.angle_beta   90.00
_cell.angle_gamma   90.00
#
_symmetry.space_group_name_H-M   'P 1'
#
loop_
_entity.id
_entity.type
_entity.pdbx_description
1 polymer ?
#
loop_
_entity_poly.entity_id
_entity_poly.type
_entity_poly.pdbx_seq_one_letter_code
_entity_poly.pdbx_strand_id
1 'polypeptide(L)'
;GTLPKPEYPVIDRNPPFTKTVANFSFLDYLRMTTIASASVPFGYLAGGNCNLRGPSMVTAGIIGVMGGFMFAYQNSVGRLMGLFP
;
A
#
# COMPACT_ATOMS: atom_id res chain seq x y z
N GLY A 1 -26.44 -7.28 1.14
CA GLY A 1 -25.62 -6.33 1.91
C GLY A 1 -25.50 -5.05 1.12
N THR A 2 -25.88 -3.91 1.68
CA THR A 2 -25.75 -2.63 0.99
C THR A 2 -24.28 -2.23 0.92
N LEU A 3 -23.78 -1.89 -0.26
CA LEU A 3 -22.43 -1.36 -0.42
C LEU A 3 -22.22 -0.16 0.51
N PRO A 4 -21.02 0.01 1.10
CA PRO A 4 -20.74 1.15 1.97
C PRO A 4 -20.97 2.45 1.19
N LYS A 5 -21.79 3.33 1.77
CA LYS A 5 -22.05 4.66 1.21
C LYS A 5 -20.93 5.60 1.67
N PRO A 6 -20.56 6.59 0.85
CA PRO A 6 -19.61 7.61 1.27
C PRO A 6 -20.16 8.36 2.49
N GLU A 7 -19.39 8.36 3.58
CA GLU A 7 -19.71 9.07 4.83
C GLU A 7 -19.10 10.47 4.86
N TYR A 8 -18.09 10.71 4.02
CA TYR A 8 -17.37 11.97 3.89
C TYR A 8 -17.67 12.67 2.55
N PRO A 9 -17.38 13.98 2.42
CA PRO A 9 -17.56 14.70 1.16
C PRO A 9 -16.82 14.03 0.01
N VAL A 10 -17.56 13.65 -1.03
CA VAL A 10 -16.97 13.00 -2.21
C VAL A 10 -16.29 14.06 -3.07
N ILE A 11 -14.97 13.96 -3.20
CA ILE A 11 -14.17 14.85 -4.07
C ILE A 11 -14.24 14.35 -5.52
N ASP A 12 -14.15 13.03 -5.70
CA ASP A 12 -14.22 12.38 -7.00
C ASP A 12 -14.81 10.97 -6.87
N ARG A 13 -15.88 10.68 -7.61
CA ARG A 13 -16.54 9.36 -7.59
C ARG A 13 -15.74 8.29 -8.33
N ASN A 14 -14.90 8.66 -9.29
CA ASN A 14 -14.12 7.73 -10.08
C ASN A 14 -12.75 8.35 -10.42
N PRO A 15 -11.85 8.47 -9.42
CA PRO A 15 -10.59 9.14 -9.62
C PRO A 15 -9.70 8.36 -10.60
N PRO A 16 -9.15 9.01 -11.64
CA PRO A 16 -8.19 8.37 -12.53
C PRO A 16 -6.89 8.06 -11.78
N PHE A 17 -6.15 7.06 -12.24
CA PHE A 17 -4.92 6.57 -11.59
C PHE A 17 -3.94 7.68 -11.20
N THR A 18 -3.68 8.62 -12.12
CA THR A 18 -2.75 9.74 -11.91
C THR A 18 -3.19 10.66 -10.79
N LYS A 19 -4.50 10.93 -10.66
CA LYS A 19 -5.07 11.75 -9.59
C LYS A 19 -4.97 11.05 -8.24
N THR A 20 -5.21 9.74 -8.20
CA THR A 20 -5.09 8.95 -6.97
C THR A 20 -3.67 8.93 -6.43
N VAL A 21 -2.68 8.68 -7.30
CA VAL A 21 -1.27 8.64 -6.88
C VAL A 21 -0.77 10.04 -6.50
N ALA A 22 -1.21 11.09 -7.20
CA ALA A 22 -0.90 12.47 -6.85
C ALA A 22 -1.48 12.90 -5.49
N ASN A 23 -2.55 12.24 -5.03
CA ASN A 23 -3.21 12.52 -3.75
C ASN A 23 -2.59 11.77 -2.55
N PHE A 24 -1.45 11.08 -2.75
CA PHE A 24 -0.77 10.40 -1.64
C PHE A 24 -0.36 11.40 -0.56
N SER A 25 -0.79 11.12 0.66
CA SER A 25 -0.39 11.90 1.84
C SER A 25 0.98 11.46 2.32
N PHE A 26 1.62 12.29 3.16
CA PHE A 26 2.85 11.88 3.87
C PHE A 26 2.66 10.54 4.61
N LEU A 27 1.49 10.31 5.18
CA LEU A 27 1.15 9.08 5.88
C LEU A 27 1.11 7.86 4.94
N ASP A 28 0.69 8.04 3.69
CA ASP A 28 0.68 6.97 2.69
C ASP A 28 2.09 6.57 2.28
N TYR A 29 2.97 7.55 2.05
CA TYR A 29 4.39 7.29 1.82
C TYR A 29 5.07 6.63 3.02
N LEU A 30 4.73 7.07 4.24
CA LEU A 30 5.24 6.46 5.46
C LEU A 30 4.78 5.00 5.58
N ARG A 31 3.50 4.71 5.34
CA ARG A 31 2.94 3.35 5.33
C ARG A 31 3.61 2.47 4.29
N MET A 32 3.73 2.96 3.05
CA MET A 32 4.45 2.26 1.97
C MET A 32 5.87 1.90 2.38
N THR A 33 6.61 2.89 2.86
CA THR A 33 8.03 2.73 3.25
C THR A 33 8.16 1.77 4.42
N THR A 34 7.25 1.83 5.39
CA THR A 34 7.25 0.94 6.56
C THR A 34 6.96 -0.51 6.17
N ILE A 35 6.01 -0.74 5.25
CA ILE A 35 5.69 -2.09 4.76
C ILE A 35 6.87 -2.66 3.96
N ALA A 36 7.45 -1.86 3.06
CA ALA A 36 8.59 -2.28 2.27
C ALA A 36 9.85 -2.51 3.11
N SER A 37 10.12 -1.64 4.10
CA SER A 37 11.29 -1.80 4.97
C SER A 37 11.16 -2.99 5.91
N ALA A 38 9.94 -3.33 6.35
CA ALA A 38 9.69 -4.50 7.18
C ALA A 38 9.75 -5.81 6.38
N SER A 39 9.41 -5.80 5.09
CA SER A 39 9.39 -7.02 4.27
C SER A 39 10.79 -7.55 3.93
N VAL A 40 11.78 -6.66 3.80
CA VAL A 40 13.18 -7.01 3.52
C VAL A 40 13.79 -7.90 4.63
N PRO A 41 13.83 -7.50 5.92
CA PRO A 41 14.36 -8.35 6.98
C PRO A 41 13.51 -9.61 7.18
N PHE A 42 12.19 -9.53 6.97
CA PHE A 42 11.32 -10.70 7.00
C PHE A 42 11.73 -11.74 5.94
N GLY A 43 11.95 -11.32 4.69
CA GLY A 43 12.42 -12.21 3.62
C GLY A 43 13.82 -12.77 3.87
N TYR A 44 14.73 -11.96 4.42
CA TYR A 44 16.07 -12.42 4.76
C TYR A 44 16.05 -13.55 5.82
N LEU A 45 15.23 -13.38 6.87
CA LEU A 45 15.06 -14.40 7.91
C LEU A 45 14.31 -15.64 7.39
N ALA A 46 13.27 -15.45 6.58
CA ALA A 46 12.50 -16.54 5.97
C ALA A 46 13.35 -17.40 5.03
N GLY A 47 14.24 -16.79 4.24
CA GLY A 47 15.20 -17.49 3.39
C GLY A 47 16.35 -18.15 4.15
N GLY A 48 16.44 -17.96 5.47
CA GLY A 48 17.52 -18.44 6.32
C GLY A 48 17.65 -19.96 6.37
N ASN A 49 16.53 -20.67 6.45
CA ASN A 49 16.50 -22.13 6.55
C ASN A 49 16.73 -22.83 5.20
N CYS A 50 16.54 -22.13 4.08
CA CYS A 50 16.67 -22.68 2.73
C CYS A 50 17.92 -22.20 1.99
N ASN A 51 18.86 -21.54 2.69
CA ASN A 51 20.08 -20.95 2.14
C ASN A 51 19.84 -19.98 0.96
N LEU A 52 18.65 -19.37 0.92
CA LEU A 52 18.16 -18.48 -0.14
C LEU A 52 17.93 -17.06 0.38
N ARG A 53 18.71 -16.65 1.39
CA ARG A 53 18.54 -15.37 2.09
C ARG A 53 18.50 -14.16 1.15
N GLY A 54 19.40 -14.12 0.17
CA GLY A 54 19.45 -13.04 -0.84
C GLY A 54 18.20 -12.98 -1.73
N PRO A 55 17.90 -14.05 -2.50
CA PRO A 55 16.71 -14.09 -3.35
C PRO A 55 15.39 -13.92 -2.59
N SER A 56 15.28 -14.48 -1.39
CA SER A 56 14.10 -14.37 -0.53
C SER A 56 13.89 -12.94 -0.03
N MET A 57 14.96 -12.26 0.39
CA MET A 57 14.94 -10.84 0.74
C MET A 57 14.48 -9.95 -0.42
N VAL A 58 15.01 -10.17 -1.64
CA VAL A 58 14.60 -9.39 -2.82
C VAL A 58 13.13 -9.62 -3.15
N THR A 59 12.68 -10.87 -3.14
CA THR A 59 11.28 -11.22 -3.43
C THR A 59 10.34 -10.61 -2.39
N ALA A 60 10.67 -10.72 -1.11
CA ALA A 60 9.88 -10.11 -0.04
C ALA A 60 9.88 -8.58 -0.13
N GLY A 61 10.99 -7.96 -0.53
CA GLY A 61 11.08 -6.53 -0.85
C GLY A 61 10.09 -6.12 -1.95
N ILE A 62 10.07 -6.85 -3.06
CA ILE A 62 9.14 -6.60 -4.19
C ILE A 62 7.69 -6.74 -3.71
N ILE A 63 7.36 -7.78 -2.95
CA ILE A 63 6.02 -8.00 -2.39
C ILE A 63 5.65 -6.86 -1.44
N GLY A 64 6.58 -6.40 -0.59
CA GLY A 64 6.34 -5.30 0.34
C GLY A 64 6.09 -3.97 -0.37
N VAL A 65 6.86 -3.65 -1.41
CA VAL A 65 6.63 -2.47 -2.25
C VAL A 65 5.26 -2.53 -2.93
N MET A 66 4.92 -3.68 -3.51
CA MET A 66 3.62 -3.88 -4.17
C MET A 66 2.46 -3.75 -3.18
N GLY A 67 2.52 -4.45 -2.04
CA GLY A 67 1.49 -4.40 -1.00
C GLY A 67 1.37 -3.01 -0.37
N GLY A 68 2.50 -2.35 -0.12
CA GLY A 68 2.54 -0.98 0.36
C GLY A 68 1.87 -0.01 -0.62
N PHE A 69 2.22 -0.08 -1.91
CA PHE A 69 1.62 0.76 -2.95
C PHE A 69 0.11 0.55 -3.04
N MET A 70 -0.35 -0.71 -3.05
CA MET A 70 -1.77 -1.03 -3.07
C MET A 70 -2.51 -0.47 -1.85
N PHE A 71 -1.89 -0.54 -0.66
CA PHE A 71 -2.46 0.00 0.56
C PHE A 71 -2.56 1.53 0.54
N ALA A 72 -1.51 2.24 0.12
CA ALA A 72 -1.54 3.68 -0.09
C ALA A 72 -2.57 4.10 -1.15
N TYR A 73 -2.67 3.33 -2.24
CA TYR A 73 -3.67 3.55 -3.27
C TYR A 73 -5.09 3.43 -2.73
N GLN A 74 -5.40 2.39 -1.95
CA GLN A 74 -6.70 2.20 -1.31
C GLN A 74 -7.03 3.36 -0.35
N ASN A 75 -6.06 3.79 0.46
CA ASN A 75 -6.25 4.94 1.35
C ASN A 75 -6.52 6.24 0.56
N SER A 76 -5.79 6.48 -0.52
CA SER A 76 -5.96 7.67 -1.35
C SER A 76 -7.31 7.68 -2.09
N VAL A 77 -7.69 6.56 -2.71
CA VAL A 77 -9.00 6.42 -3.38
C VAL A 77 -10.13 6.57 -2.37
N GLY A 78 -10.04 5.93 -1.20
CA GLY A 78 -11.10 6.03 -0.20
C GLY A 78 -11.29 7.46 0.30
N ARG A 79 -10.21 8.25 0.42
CA ARG A 79 -10.30 9.69 0.71
C ARG A 79 -10.99 10.47 -0.41
N LEU A 80 -10.64 10.21 -1.68
CA LEU A 80 -11.26 10.87 -2.83
C LEU A 80 -12.74 10.51 -3.00
N MET A 81 -13.09 9.25 -2.74
CA MET A 81 -14.45 8.72 -2.84
C MET A 81 -15.32 8.98 -1.61
N GLY A 82 -14.78 9.60 -0.55
CA GLY A 82 -15.52 9.90 0.68
C GLY A 82 -15.80 8.68 1.57
N LEU A 83 -15.04 7.59 1.41
CA LEU A 83 -15.10 6.41 2.29
C LEU A 83 -14.16 6.54 3.50
N PHE A 84 -13.12 7.36 3.38
CA PHE A 84 -12.15 7.66 4.44
C PHE A 84 -12.05 9.18 4.65
N PRO A 85 -11.65 9.61 5.87
CA PRO A 85 -11.42 11.02 6.18
C PRO A 85 -10.21 11.60 5.44
#